data_AF-A0A0D0SED9-F1
#
_entry.id   AF-A0A0D0SED9-F1
#
_cell.length_a   1.000
_cell.length_b   1.000
_cell.length_c   1.000
_cell.angle_alpha   90.00
_cell.angle_beta   90.00
_cell.angle_gamma   90.00
#
_symmetry.space_group_name_H-M   'P 1'
#
loop_
_entity.id
_entity.type
_entity.pdbx_description
1 polymer ?
#
loop_
_entity_poly.entity_id
_entity_poly.type
_entity_poly.pdbx_seq_one_letter_code
_entity_poly.pdbx_strand_id
1 'polypeptide(L)'
;MEINYQKLTQDHLDEYRLEIENRIKNLFWTISGDYTLEIQPNVEDFIKSKYIALYDAVKQGAFAKYFDMDELGLYILKKVHAFADEQSLMELVQLGVDIITYPIMKEERSGIDDIRRHAFEDVLADEKKHGESKTLFAKTKDVFMKRYLEVECESTEEIDGILSKLETLKDVKTTQEMIQVVDEVYNTFFEPDFEKKHGDLEQVLSISSHIAVHAVEQDCLTDEEMNKILNKFLRGLKKSMMRLQVDGKKKSYEVTKSNEELKQYKLSKESEKKVETYIDLSYGSSYLKPTEQKNQNFRLCKGIHRGCSIHYTEGILHATVKKNNQYRYSQMQFEKNRMYYYANHRVVKRNISNLADTLIKMLVLRSEPETFRSRSGDIVPSRLWKLGRTMMRSYLIRRLKKTIRILL
;
A
#
# COMPACT_ATOMS: atom_id res chain seq x y z
N MET A 1 2.46 31.53 27.33
CA MET A 1 3.20 30.27 27.57
C MET A 1 2.96 29.37 26.38
N GLU A 2 3.93 29.23 25.47
CA GLU A 2 3.82 28.23 24.41
C GLU A 2 4.12 26.85 25.00
N ILE A 3 3.14 25.95 24.90
CA ILE A 3 3.26 24.58 25.37
C ILE A 3 4.23 23.85 24.43
N ASN A 4 5.30 23.28 25.00
CA ASN A 4 6.26 22.49 24.24
C ASN A 4 5.73 21.05 24.10
N TYR A 5 5.12 20.76 22.95
CA TYR A 5 4.46 19.48 22.66
C TYR A 5 5.41 18.26 22.62
N GLN A 6 6.73 18.48 22.54
CA GLN A 6 7.73 17.40 22.46
C GLN A 6 8.04 16.71 23.81
N LYS A 7 7.49 17.20 24.93
CA LYS A 7 7.79 16.69 26.29
C LYS A 7 6.58 16.14 27.06
N LEU A 8 5.44 15.90 26.40
CA LEU A 8 4.24 15.43 27.10
C LEU A 8 4.18 13.90 27.27
N THR A 9 3.66 13.48 28.43
CA THR A 9 3.34 12.09 28.79
C THR A 9 2.10 11.59 28.04
N GLN A 10 1.94 10.26 27.93
CA GLN A 10 0.87 9.61 27.16
C GLN A 10 -0.54 10.13 27.50
N ASP A 11 -0.84 10.33 28.79
CA ASP A 11 -2.16 10.80 29.26
C ASP A 11 -2.46 12.25 28.85
N HIS A 12 -1.45 13.12 28.76
CA HIS A 12 -1.65 14.47 28.27
C HIS A 12 -1.83 14.49 26.74
N LEU A 13 -1.22 13.56 26.00
CA LEU A 13 -1.38 13.50 24.55
C LEU A 13 -2.84 13.30 24.13
N ASP A 14 -3.64 12.55 24.89
CA ASP A 14 -5.06 12.33 24.60
C ASP A 14 -5.93 13.58 24.86
N GLU A 15 -5.59 14.40 25.85
CA GLU A 15 -6.27 15.67 26.13
C GLU A 15 -5.93 16.73 25.06
N TYR A 16 -4.65 16.87 24.70
CA TYR A 16 -4.21 17.80 23.65
C TYR A 16 -4.55 17.32 22.23
N ARG A 17 -4.83 16.03 22.02
CA ARG A 17 -5.20 15.48 20.71
C ARG A 17 -6.41 16.21 20.13
N LEU A 18 -7.48 16.34 20.91
CA LEU A 18 -8.70 17.01 20.46
C LEU A 18 -8.47 18.51 20.17
N GLU A 19 -7.64 19.18 20.98
CA GLU A 19 -7.27 20.58 20.75
C GLU A 19 -6.46 20.75 19.46
N ILE A 20 -5.46 19.88 19.23
CA ILE A 20 -4.62 19.89 18.03
C ILE A 20 -5.46 19.60 16.79
N GLU A 21 -6.36 18.60 16.86
CA GLU A 21 -7.28 18.31 15.77
C GLU A 21 -8.15 19.51 15.42
N ASN A 22 -8.74 20.15 16.43
CA ASN A 22 -9.58 21.33 16.23
C ASN A 22 -8.77 22.49 15.66
N ARG A 23 -7.52 22.69 16.10
CA ARG A 23 -6.65 23.74 15.57
C ARG A 23 -6.32 23.52 14.09
N ILE A 24 -6.00 22.29 13.69
CA ILE A 24 -5.72 21.93 12.29
C ILE A 24 -7.00 22.10 11.43
N LYS A 25 -8.14 21.58 11.90
CA LYS A 25 -9.44 21.72 11.21
C LYS A 25 -9.84 23.18 11.02
N ASN A 26 -9.73 23.99 12.08
CA ASN A 26 -10.07 25.40 12.02
C ASN A 26 -9.19 26.16 11.03
N LEU A 27 -7.89 25.88 10.99
CA LEU A 27 -6.99 26.51 10.02
C LEU A 27 -7.38 26.14 8.58
N PHE A 28 -7.64 24.85 8.34
CA PHE A 28 -8.11 24.36 7.05
C PHE A 28 -9.44 25.00 6.61
N TRP A 29 -10.45 25.04 7.48
CA TRP A 29 -11.76 25.65 7.18
C TRP A 29 -11.66 27.16 6.98
N THR A 30 -10.81 27.84 7.74
CA THR A 30 -10.58 29.28 7.58
C THR A 30 -9.99 29.62 6.21
N ILE A 31 -9.13 28.74 5.70
CA ILE A 31 -8.47 28.95 4.41
C ILE A 31 -9.35 28.52 3.25
N SER A 32 -9.99 27.35 3.36
CA SER A 32 -10.91 26.85 2.33
C SER A 32 -12.19 27.66 2.21
N GLY A 33 -12.67 28.26 3.32
CA GLY A 33 -13.94 28.97 3.37
C GLY A 33 -15.17 28.04 3.47
N ASP A 34 -14.95 26.73 3.56
CA ASP A 34 -16.02 25.72 3.61
C ASP A 34 -15.87 24.80 4.81
N TYR A 35 -16.79 24.93 5.77
CA TYR A 35 -16.83 24.12 7.00
C TYR A 35 -17.47 22.74 6.80
N THR A 36 -18.02 22.46 5.61
CA THR A 36 -18.61 21.15 5.28
C THR A 36 -17.56 20.14 4.84
N LEU A 37 -16.37 20.61 4.46
CA LEU A 37 -15.27 19.76 4.03
C LEU A 37 -14.71 18.94 5.20
N GLU A 38 -14.70 17.62 5.02
CA GLU A 38 -14.12 16.68 5.98
C GLU A 38 -12.60 16.59 5.81
N ILE A 39 -11.85 16.99 6.84
CA ILE A 39 -10.40 16.80 6.93
C ILE A 39 -10.06 15.83 8.07
N GLN A 40 -9.09 14.94 7.82
CA GLN A 40 -8.51 14.06 8.83
C GLN A 40 -7.16 14.65 9.31
N PRO A 41 -7.14 15.42 10.41
CA PRO A 41 -5.92 16.04 10.91
C PRO A 41 -4.86 15.00 11.26
N ASN A 42 -3.59 15.28 10.95
CA ASN A 42 -2.48 14.41 11.36
C ASN A 42 -1.87 14.91 12.67
N VAL A 43 -2.38 14.40 13.79
CA VAL A 43 -1.91 14.78 15.12
C VAL A 43 -0.48 14.28 15.37
N GLU A 44 -0.09 13.14 14.78
CA GLU A 44 1.26 12.59 14.94
C GLU A 44 2.33 13.51 14.35
N ASP A 45 2.09 14.02 13.14
CA ASP A 45 3.02 14.95 12.48
C ASP A 45 3.07 16.28 13.23
N PHE A 46 1.95 16.74 13.81
CA PHE A 46 1.93 17.96 14.62
C PHE A 46 2.78 17.84 15.89
N ILE A 47 2.80 16.65 16.52
CA ILE A 47 3.65 16.37 17.69
C ILE A 47 5.14 16.38 17.29
N LYS A 48 5.47 15.86 16.09
CA LYS A 48 6.85 15.88 15.57
C LYS A 48 7.28 17.31 15.22
N SER A 49 6.50 18.00 14.38
CA SER A 49 6.67 19.39 13.99
C SER A 49 5.32 20.08 13.85
N LYS A 50 5.12 21.09 14.70
CA LYS A 50 3.96 21.98 14.69
C LYS A 50 3.80 22.67 13.33
N TYR A 51 4.89 23.21 12.77
CA TYR A 51 4.81 24.03 11.56
C TYR A 51 4.55 23.22 10.30
N ILE A 52 5.12 22.01 10.19
CA ILE A 52 4.86 21.08 9.08
C ILE A 52 3.36 20.76 9.03
N ALA A 53 2.76 20.34 10.14
CA ALA A 53 1.35 19.98 10.18
C ALA A 53 0.41 21.17 9.92
N LEU A 54 0.76 22.37 10.41
CA LEU A 54 -0.01 23.58 10.13
C LEU A 54 0.10 23.98 8.66
N TYR A 55 1.29 23.92 8.06
CA TYR A 55 1.50 24.27 6.66
C TYR A 55 0.83 23.26 5.70
N ASP A 56 0.80 21.98 6.05
CA ASP A 56 0.04 20.97 5.31
C ASP A 56 -1.47 21.25 5.35
N ALA A 57 -2.01 21.69 6.49
CA ALA A 57 -3.42 22.09 6.59
C ALA A 57 -3.73 23.33 5.74
N VAL A 58 -2.77 24.26 5.66
CA VAL A 58 -2.84 25.48 4.84
C VAL A 58 -2.89 25.14 3.36
N LYS A 59 -1.96 24.32 2.87
CA LYS A 59 -1.96 23.84 1.47
C LYS A 59 -3.24 23.08 1.12
N GLN A 60 -3.71 22.20 2.00
CA GLN A 60 -4.98 21.47 1.82
C GLN A 60 -6.16 22.43 1.67
N GLY A 61 -6.25 23.42 2.56
CA GLY A 61 -7.35 24.39 2.55
C GLY A 61 -7.34 25.25 1.29
N ALA A 62 -6.17 25.72 0.88
CA ALA A 62 -6.03 26.53 -0.32
C ALA A 62 -6.31 25.71 -1.58
N PHE A 63 -5.75 24.52 -1.70
CA PHE A 63 -6.00 23.68 -2.86
C PHE A 63 -7.49 23.31 -2.95
N ALA A 64 -8.16 22.98 -1.84
CA ALA A 64 -9.59 22.70 -1.83
C ALA A 64 -10.47 23.87 -2.27
N LYS A 65 -10.00 25.13 -2.12
CA LYS A 65 -10.72 26.34 -2.51
C LYS A 65 -10.56 26.67 -3.99
N TYR A 66 -9.36 26.49 -4.54
CA TYR A 66 -9.01 26.95 -5.88
C TYR A 66 -8.96 25.85 -6.93
N PHE A 67 -8.80 24.59 -6.52
CA PHE A 67 -8.56 23.45 -7.42
C PHE A 67 -9.42 22.24 -7.05
N ASP A 68 -9.56 21.32 -8.01
CA ASP A 68 -10.31 20.09 -7.83
C ASP A 68 -9.40 18.96 -7.31
N MET A 69 -9.56 18.64 -6.02
CA MET A 69 -8.83 17.54 -5.37
C MET A 69 -9.17 16.16 -5.94
N ASP A 70 -10.40 15.96 -6.42
CA ASP A 70 -10.83 14.68 -6.99
C ASP A 70 -10.26 14.49 -8.39
N GLU A 71 -10.22 15.54 -9.22
CA GLU A 71 -9.62 15.50 -10.54
C GLU A 71 -8.12 15.16 -10.48
N LEU A 72 -7.36 15.83 -9.61
CA LEU A 72 -5.94 15.54 -9.39
C LEU A 72 -5.73 14.12 -8.82
N GLY A 73 -6.56 13.70 -7.87
CA GLY A 73 -6.50 12.36 -7.28
C GLY A 73 -6.80 11.25 -8.30
N LEU A 74 -7.76 11.48 -9.20
CA LEU A 74 -8.09 10.57 -10.30
C LEU A 74 -6.95 10.45 -11.31
N TYR A 75 -6.28 11.56 -11.65
CA TYR A 75 -5.11 11.53 -12.51
C TYR A 75 -3.99 10.67 -11.92
N ILE A 76 -3.62 10.89 -10.65
CA ILE A 76 -2.59 10.11 -9.97
C ILE A 76 -2.95 8.62 -10.00
N LEU A 77 -4.19 8.29 -9.66
CA LEU A 77 -4.68 6.91 -9.67
C LEU A 77 -4.53 6.26 -11.05
N LYS A 78 -4.94 6.96 -12.12
CA LYS A 78 -4.83 6.46 -13.49
C LYS A 78 -3.39 6.32 -13.94
N LYS A 79 -2.52 7.28 -13.60
CA LYS A 79 -1.11 7.27 -13.99
C LYS A 79 -0.32 6.18 -13.26
N VAL A 80 -0.56 5.96 -11.96
CA VAL A 80 0.01 4.83 -11.21
C VAL A 80 -0.52 3.49 -11.73
N HIS A 81 -1.80 3.41 -12.11
CA HIS A 81 -2.35 2.21 -12.74
C HIS A 81 -1.71 1.92 -14.11
N ALA A 82 -1.30 2.97 -14.83
CA ALA A 82 -0.48 2.88 -16.04
C ALA A 82 1.01 2.57 -15.75
N PHE A 83 1.33 2.09 -14.55
CA PHE A 83 2.66 1.64 -14.09
C PHE A 83 3.69 2.74 -13.83
N ALA A 84 3.26 3.99 -13.66
CA ALA A 84 4.15 5.05 -13.20
C ALA A 84 4.65 4.77 -11.76
N ASP A 85 5.86 5.24 -11.45
CA ASP A 85 6.41 5.20 -10.10
C ASP A 85 5.60 6.10 -9.15
N GLU A 86 4.88 5.47 -8.23
CA GLU A 86 4.01 6.15 -7.26
C GLU A 86 4.78 7.15 -6.42
N GLN A 87 5.99 6.82 -5.99
CA GLN A 87 6.74 7.70 -5.09
C GLN A 87 7.18 8.98 -5.80
N SER A 88 7.84 8.86 -6.96
CA SER A 88 8.31 10.03 -7.71
C SER A 88 7.15 10.92 -8.17
N LEU A 89 6.03 10.33 -8.60
CA LEU A 89 4.84 11.08 -9.00
C LEU A 89 4.21 11.82 -7.82
N MET A 90 4.08 11.15 -6.66
CA MET A 90 3.48 11.76 -5.47
C MET A 90 4.32 12.91 -4.92
N GLU A 91 5.64 12.76 -4.89
CA GLU A 91 6.55 13.82 -4.45
C GLU A 91 6.48 15.03 -5.42
N LEU A 92 6.40 14.78 -6.73
CA LEU A 92 6.24 15.84 -7.74
C LEU A 92 4.93 16.61 -7.59
N VAL A 93 3.82 15.89 -7.36
CA VAL A 93 2.52 16.52 -7.12
C VAL A 93 2.57 17.36 -5.84
N GLN A 94 3.15 16.86 -4.74
CA GLN A 94 3.27 17.63 -3.49
C GLN A 94 4.01 18.95 -3.68
N LEU A 95 5.12 18.92 -4.44
CA LEU A 95 5.88 20.12 -4.78
C LEU A 95 5.09 21.06 -5.69
N GLY A 96 4.37 20.52 -6.68
CA GLY A 96 3.51 21.30 -7.57
C GLY A 96 2.37 22.01 -6.81
N VAL A 97 1.69 21.31 -5.90
CA VAL A 97 0.64 21.89 -5.04
C VAL A 97 1.20 23.08 -4.24
N ASP A 98 2.39 22.94 -3.66
CA ASP A 98 3.04 24.01 -2.91
C ASP A 98 3.32 25.25 -3.77
N ILE A 99 3.87 25.05 -4.98
CA ILE A 99 4.22 26.14 -5.91
C ILE A 99 3.00 26.93 -6.35
N ILE A 100 1.89 26.25 -6.64
CA ILE A 100 0.65 26.87 -7.14
C ILE A 100 -0.08 27.60 -6.01
N THR A 101 -0.20 26.96 -4.85
CA THR A 101 -1.02 27.50 -3.75
C THR A 101 -0.33 28.65 -3.02
N TYR A 102 0.99 28.60 -2.87
CA TYR A 102 1.75 29.59 -2.11
C TYR A 102 1.55 31.06 -2.53
N PRO A 103 1.67 31.46 -3.82
CA PRO A 103 1.51 32.86 -4.21
C PRO A 103 0.12 33.39 -3.86
N ILE A 104 -0.92 32.60 -4.13
CA ILE A 104 -2.31 32.94 -3.81
C ILE A 104 -2.50 33.12 -2.30
N MET A 105 -1.95 32.19 -1.51
CA MET A 105 -2.02 32.24 -0.05
C MET A 105 -1.27 33.42 0.56
N LYS A 106 -0.11 33.77 0.00
CA LYS A 106 0.70 34.90 0.47
C LYS A 106 -0.01 36.23 0.28
N GLU A 107 -0.72 36.40 -0.84
CA GLU A 107 -1.52 37.60 -1.11
C GLU A 107 -2.72 37.70 -0.17
N GLU A 108 -3.42 36.60 0.13
CA GLU A 108 -4.55 36.62 1.07
C GLU A 108 -4.11 36.83 2.53
N ARG A 109 -2.99 36.22 2.94
CA ARG A 109 -2.55 36.19 4.34
C ARG A 109 -1.02 36.17 4.44
N SER A 110 -0.44 37.32 4.76
CA SER A 110 1.02 37.48 4.92
C SER A 110 1.65 36.54 5.95
N GLY A 111 0.93 36.17 7.01
CA GLY A 111 1.43 35.26 8.07
C GLY A 111 1.68 33.82 7.61
N ILE A 112 1.25 33.43 6.39
CA ILE A 112 1.56 32.11 5.83
C ILE A 112 3.03 32.00 5.42
N ASP A 113 3.69 33.13 5.08
CA ASP A 113 5.12 33.18 4.74
C ASP A 113 5.98 32.68 5.92
N ASP A 114 5.68 33.14 7.14
CA ASP A 114 6.36 32.70 8.35
C ASP A 114 6.12 31.21 8.64
N ILE A 115 4.89 30.73 8.46
CA ILE A 115 4.54 29.31 8.67
C ILE A 115 5.31 28.43 7.69
N ARG A 116 5.39 28.82 6.41
CA ARG A 116 6.13 28.10 5.37
C ARG A 116 7.62 28.08 5.64
N ARG A 117 8.20 29.22 6.03
CA ARG A 117 9.63 29.33 6.38
C ARG A 117 10.00 28.36 7.50
N HIS A 118 9.28 28.38 8.62
CA HIS A 118 9.53 27.46 9.73
C HIS A 118 9.27 26.00 9.35
N ALA A 119 8.26 25.73 8.52
CA ALA A 119 8.00 24.37 8.04
C ALA A 119 9.15 23.83 7.18
N PHE A 120 9.74 24.64 6.30
CA PHE A 120 10.89 24.23 5.48
C PHE A 120 12.15 24.04 6.31
N GLU A 121 12.39 24.90 7.31
CA GLU A 121 13.48 24.72 8.27
C GLU A 121 13.37 23.39 9.02
N ASP A 122 12.16 23.05 9.50
CA ASP A 122 11.89 21.79 10.18
C ASP A 122 12.09 20.57 9.26
N VAL A 123 11.67 20.66 7.99
CA VAL A 123 11.86 19.57 7.00
C VAL A 123 13.35 19.33 6.74
N LEU A 124 14.10 20.38 6.43
CA LEU A 124 15.55 20.29 6.18
C LEU A 124 16.33 19.82 7.42
N ALA A 125 15.89 20.21 8.62
CA ALA A 125 16.49 19.75 9.86
C ALA A 125 16.25 18.26 10.13
N ASP A 126 15.09 17.73 9.72
CA ASP A 126 14.75 16.31 9.86
C ASP A 126 15.48 15.43 8.83
N GLU A 127 15.62 15.90 7.59
CA GLU A 127 16.40 15.23 6.53
C GLU A 127 17.89 15.12 6.90
N LYS A 128 18.47 16.17 7.51
CA LYS A 128 19.84 16.11 8.07
C LYS A 128 20.02 15.04 9.15
N LYS A 129 18.97 14.74 9.94
CA LYS A 129 19.03 13.72 11.00
C LYS A 129 18.92 12.30 10.46
N HIS A 130 18.12 12.08 9.42
CA HIS A 130 17.84 10.76 8.85
C HIS A 130 18.77 10.38 7.69
N GLY A 131 19.65 11.30 7.27
CA GLY A 131 20.63 11.10 6.22
C GLY A 131 20.11 11.58 4.86
N GLU A 132 20.99 12.19 4.06
CA GLU A 132 20.63 12.73 2.75
C GLU A 132 20.11 11.63 1.83
N SER A 133 18.87 11.80 1.33
CA SER A 133 18.32 10.91 0.32
C SER A 133 19.07 11.09 -1.00
N LYS A 134 19.35 9.98 -1.68
CA LYS A 134 20.10 9.96 -2.94
C LYS A 134 19.21 10.18 -4.17
N THR A 135 17.89 10.24 -4.01
CA THR A 135 16.97 10.38 -5.15
C THR A 135 17.09 11.77 -5.78
N LEU A 136 16.98 11.85 -7.10
CA LEU A 136 16.96 13.13 -7.83
C LEU A 136 15.89 14.05 -7.26
N PHE A 137 14.70 13.51 -6.97
CA PHE A 137 13.59 14.28 -6.42
C PHE A 137 13.91 14.91 -5.07
N ALA A 138 14.46 14.14 -4.12
CA ALA A 138 14.78 14.66 -2.80
C ALA A 138 15.79 15.82 -2.91
N LYS A 139 16.79 15.70 -3.79
CA LYS A 139 17.72 16.81 -4.06
C LYS A 139 17.02 18.03 -4.67
N THR A 140 16.08 17.84 -5.61
CA THR A 140 15.30 18.93 -6.19
C THR A 140 14.47 19.65 -5.12
N LYS A 141 13.82 18.90 -4.23
CA LYS A 141 13.05 19.43 -3.10
C LYS A 141 13.95 20.21 -2.12
N ASP A 142 15.11 19.67 -1.78
CA ASP A 142 16.10 20.33 -0.91
C ASP A 142 16.57 21.66 -1.50
N VAL A 143 16.92 21.67 -2.79
CA VAL A 143 17.35 22.88 -3.52
C VAL A 143 16.21 23.89 -3.57
N PHE A 144 14.98 23.46 -3.83
CA PHE A 144 13.81 24.33 -3.82
C PHE A 144 13.58 25.00 -2.46
N MET A 145 13.63 24.23 -1.37
CA MET A 145 13.47 24.76 -0.02
C MET A 145 14.60 25.71 0.37
N LYS A 146 15.86 25.36 0.05
CA LYS A 146 17.02 26.22 0.31
C LYS A 146 16.97 27.53 -0.48
N ARG A 147 16.53 27.50 -1.74
CA ARG A 147 16.31 28.71 -2.55
C ARG A 147 15.30 29.65 -1.93
N TYR A 148 14.21 29.12 -1.37
CA TYR A 148 13.22 29.92 -0.67
C TYR A 148 13.77 30.53 0.64
N LEU A 149 14.64 29.81 1.34
CA LEU A 149 15.28 30.27 2.58
C LEU A 149 16.50 31.17 2.36
N GLU A 150 16.84 31.50 1.10
CA GLU A 150 18.04 32.29 0.73
C GLU A 150 19.35 31.65 1.23
N VAL A 151 19.40 30.33 1.32
CA VAL A 151 20.59 29.56 1.73
C VAL A 151 21.37 29.13 0.49
N GLU A 152 22.69 29.33 0.49
CA GLU A 152 23.57 28.87 -0.59
C GLU A 152 23.46 27.34 -0.78
N CYS A 153 23.26 26.92 -2.04
CA CYS A 153 23.15 25.51 -2.40
C CYS A 153 23.75 25.26 -3.79
N GLU A 154 24.43 24.13 -3.94
CA GLU A 154 24.86 23.63 -5.25
C GLU A 154 23.66 22.99 -5.97
N SER A 155 23.38 23.40 -7.20
CA SER A 155 22.38 22.79 -8.09
C SER A 155 23.05 22.18 -9.32
N THR A 156 22.48 21.09 -9.82
CA THR A 156 22.86 20.53 -11.13
C THR A 156 21.96 21.11 -12.22
N GLU A 157 22.45 21.12 -13.47
CA GLU A 157 21.67 21.59 -14.64
C GLU A 157 20.32 20.85 -14.78
N GLU A 158 20.28 19.56 -14.42
CA GLU A 158 19.05 18.75 -14.42
C GLU A 158 18.02 19.24 -13.38
N ILE A 159 18.48 19.57 -12.16
CA ILE A 159 17.61 20.10 -11.10
C ILE A 159 17.07 21.47 -11.50
N ASP A 160 17.90 22.30 -12.13
CA ASP A 160 17.49 23.60 -12.65
C ASP A 160 16.50 23.50 -13.80
N GLY A 161 16.64 22.50 -14.66
CA GLY A 161 15.65 22.14 -15.67
C GLY A 161 14.30 21.78 -15.06
N ILE A 162 14.27 20.97 -14.00
CA ILE A 162 13.03 20.60 -13.31
C ILE A 162 12.39 21.83 -12.65
N LEU A 163 13.18 22.63 -11.93
CA LEU A 163 12.67 23.80 -11.20
C LEU A 163 12.12 24.87 -12.15
N SER A 164 12.82 25.15 -13.26
CA SER A 164 12.34 26.12 -14.26
C SER A 164 11.02 25.69 -14.91
N LYS A 165 10.83 24.39 -15.19
CA LYS A 165 9.52 23.90 -15.66
C LYS A 165 8.46 24.01 -14.56
N LEU A 166 8.78 23.66 -13.32
CA LEU A 166 7.83 23.78 -12.21
C LEU A 166 7.47 25.23 -11.90
N GLU A 167 8.32 26.20 -12.20
CA GLU A 167 7.97 27.62 -12.03
C GLU A 167 6.82 28.08 -12.91
N THR A 168 6.57 27.41 -14.05
CA THR A 168 5.41 27.68 -14.90
C THR A 168 4.08 27.41 -14.18
N LEU A 169 4.10 26.57 -13.12
CA LEU A 169 2.92 26.29 -12.30
C LEU A 169 2.41 27.53 -11.54
N LYS A 170 3.23 28.57 -11.33
CA LYS A 170 2.81 29.77 -10.58
C LYS A 170 1.64 30.51 -11.25
N ASP A 171 1.54 30.42 -12.58
CA ASP A 171 0.54 31.12 -13.38
C ASP A 171 -0.71 30.27 -13.71
N VAL A 172 -0.74 29.02 -13.25
CA VAL A 172 -1.79 28.05 -13.54
C VAL A 172 -3.07 28.39 -12.80
N LYS A 173 -4.20 28.32 -13.52
CA LYS A 173 -5.53 28.63 -12.96
C LYS A 173 -6.44 27.42 -12.82
N THR A 174 -6.14 26.34 -13.54
CA THR A 174 -7.00 25.14 -13.58
C THR A 174 -6.24 23.88 -13.16
N THR A 175 -6.95 22.91 -12.58
CA THR A 175 -6.36 21.61 -12.21
C THR A 175 -5.82 20.87 -13.43
N GLN A 176 -6.44 21.05 -14.60
CA GLN A 176 -6.02 20.39 -15.84
C GLN A 176 -4.66 20.88 -16.34
N GLU A 177 -4.43 22.19 -16.31
CA GLU A 177 -3.13 22.79 -16.62
C GLU A 177 -2.04 22.28 -15.66
N MET A 178 -2.36 22.18 -14.36
CA MET A 178 -1.44 21.59 -13.38
C MET A 178 -1.10 20.14 -13.74
N ILE A 179 -2.11 19.32 -14.08
CA ILE A 179 -1.92 17.93 -14.46
C ILE A 179 -1.00 17.84 -15.69
N GLN A 180 -1.20 18.69 -16.70
CA GLN A 180 -0.36 18.71 -17.91
C GLN A 180 1.11 19.00 -17.59
N VAL A 181 1.38 20.03 -16.79
CA VAL A 181 2.76 20.39 -16.44
C VAL A 181 3.40 19.32 -15.58
N VAL A 182 2.68 18.74 -14.60
CA VAL A 182 3.17 17.63 -13.78
C VAL A 182 3.45 16.39 -14.65
N ASP A 183 2.57 16.09 -15.61
CA ASP A 183 2.74 14.97 -16.54
C ASP A 183 3.99 15.14 -17.40
N GLU A 184 4.17 16.33 -17.99
CA GLU A 184 5.32 16.68 -18.81
C GLU A 184 6.64 16.60 -18.01
N VAL A 185 6.67 17.15 -16.79
CA VAL A 185 7.86 17.09 -15.92
C VAL A 185 8.17 15.65 -15.53
N TYR A 186 7.16 14.84 -15.22
CA TYR A 186 7.34 13.41 -14.91
C TYR A 186 7.94 12.66 -16.12
N ASN A 187 7.34 12.82 -17.30
CA ASN A 187 7.76 12.09 -18.50
C ASN A 187 9.15 12.57 -18.96
N THR A 188 9.49 13.86 -18.82
CA THR A 188 10.78 14.38 -19.30
C THR A 188 11.96 14.05 -18.39
N PHE A 189 11.80 14.08 -17.06
CA PHE A 189 12.92 13.96 -16.13
C PHE A 189 12.95 12.65 -15.33
N PHE A 190 11.80 12.02 -15.08
CA PHE A 190 11.71 10.81 -14.26
C PHE A 190 11.55 9.55 -15.10
N GLU A 191 10.72 9.60 -16.16
CA GLU A 191 10.49 8.44 -17.01
C GLU A 191 10.33 8.78 -18.52
N PRO A 192 11.46 9.04 -19.22
CA PRO A 192 11.47 9.41 -20.66
C PRO A 192 10.85 8.38 -21.62
N ASP A 193 10.75 7.13 -21.19
CA ASP A 193 10.17 6.04 -21.99
C ASP A 193 8.69 5.78 -21.68
N PHE A 194 8.08 6.54 -20.76
CA PHE A 194 6.72 6.29 -20.30
C PHE A 194 5.70 6.37 -21.45
N GLU A 195 5.70 7.48 -22.20
CA GLU A 195 4.78 7.70 -23.33
C GLU A 195 4.89 6.60 -24.39
N LYS A 196 6.11 6.12 -24.66
CA LYS A 196 6.37 5.03 -25.62
C LYS A 196 5.81 3.68 -25.16
N LYS A 197 5.73 3.45 -23.85
CA LYS A 197 5.34 2.16 -23.27
C LYS A 197 3.87 2.10 -22.85
N HIS A 198 3.34 3.22 -22.36
CA HIS A 198 2.07 3.28 -21.63
C HIS A 198 1.06 4.27 -22.24
N GLY A 199 1.47 5.07 -23.22
CA GLY A 199 0.61 6.00 -23.95
C GLY A 199 0.65 7.44 -23.43
N ASP A 200 0.07 8.34 -24.22
CA ASP A 200 0.03 9.79 -23.92
C ASP A 200 -0.97 10.13 -22.80
N LEU A 201 -0.89 11.36 -22.27
CA LEU A 201 -1.77 11.85 -21.19
C LEU A 201 -3.26 11.65 -21.47
N GLU A 202 -3.72 11.86 -22.71
CA GLU A 202 -5.13 11.61 -23.09
C GLU A 202 -5.53 10.14 -22.91
N GLN A 203 -4.62 9.21 -23.22
CA GLN A 203 -4.84 7.79 -23.04
C GLN A 203 -4.89 7.44 -21.55
N VAL A 204 -3.99 8.02 -20.73
CA VAL A 204 -4.01 7.86 -19.26
C VAL A 204 -5.32 8.39 -18.68
N LEU A 205 -5.77 9.58 -19.09
CA LEU A 205 -7.03 10.16 -18.63
C LEU A 205 -8.25 9.37 -19.12
N SER A 206 -8.18 8.68 -20.26
CA SER A 206 -9.26 7.83 -20.77
C SER A 206 -9.45 6.52 -20.01
N ILE A 207 -8.48 6.12 -19.17
CA ILE A 207 -8.59 4.91 -18.33
C ILE A 207 -9.81 5.06 -17.42
N SER A 208 -10.69 4.05 -17.45
CA SER A 208 -11.85 4.02 -16.55
C SER A 208 -11.39 4.07 -15.10
N SER A 209 -11.93 5.01 -14.33
CA SER A 209 -11.66 5.16 -12.90
C SER A 209 -11.92 3.87 -12.12
N HIS A 210 -12.87 3.05 -12.56
CA HIS A 210 -13.19 1.76 -11.95
C HIS A 210 -12.15 0.66 -12.23
N ILE A 211 -11.41 0.76 -13.33
CA ILE A 211 -10.32 -0.18 -13.67
C ILE A 211 -9.07 0.16 -12.84
N ALA A 212 -8.82 1.46 -12.64
CA ALA A 212 -7.63 1.95 -11.96
C ALA A 212 -7.56 1.57 -10.47
N VAL A 213 -8.70 1.34 -9.81
CA VAL A 213 -8.79 0.98 -8.38
C VAL A 213 -8.38 -0.46 -8.09
N HIS A 214 -8.37 -1.37 -9.07
CA HIS A 214 -7.66 -2.65 -9.12
C HIS A 214 -8.32 -3.61 -10.11
N ALA A 215 -7.52 -4.25 -10.95
CA ALA A 215 -7.82 -5.46 -11.74
C ALA A 215 -8.09 -6.72 -10.88
N VAL A 216 -8.75 -6.60 -9.71
CA VAL A 216 -8.94 -7.72 -8.77
C VAL A 216 -10.39 -8.05 -8.44
N GLU A 217 -11.38 -7.15 -8.53
CA GLU A 217 -12.74 -7.46 -8.03
C GLU A 217 -13.89 -6.84 -8.84
N GLN A 218 -13.84 -6.88 -10.17
CA GLN A 218 -14.89 -6.26 -11.00
C GLN A 218 -16.23 -7.02 -11.09
N ASP A 219 -16.32 -8.29 -10.67
CA ASP A 219 -17.57 -9.06 -10.91
C ASP A 219 -18.44 -9.33 -9.66
N CYS A 220 -18.16 -8.67 -8.53
CA CYS A 220 -18.89 -8.91 -7.27
C CYS A 220 -19.36 -7.65 -6.55
N LEU A 221 -18.87 -6.47 -6.91
CA LEU A 221 -19.21 -5.23 -6.24
C LEU A 221 -20.29 -4.51 -7.05
N THR A 222 -21.34 -4.07 -6.37
CA THR A 222 -22.29 -3.14 -6.96
C THR A 222 -21.58 -1.80 -7.25
N ASP A 223 -22.09 -1.02 -8.21
CA ASP A 223 -21.50 0.29 -8.56
C ASP A 223 -21.35 1.20 -7.31
N GLU A 224 -22.28 1.10 -6.36
CA GLU A 224 -22.22 1.81 -5.09
C GLU A 224 -21.04 1.38 -4.20
N GLU A 225 -20.69 0.10 -4.18
CA GLU A 225 -19.58 -0.45 -3.39
C GLU A 225 -18.23 -0.13 -4.04
N MET A 226 -18.16 -0.19 -5.37
CA MET A 226 -17.00 0.27 -6.14
C MET A 226 -16.72 1.75 -5.87
N ASN A 227 -17.77 2.58 -5.89
CA ASN A 227 -17.64 4.01 -5.59
C ASN A 227 -17.18 4.26 -4.15
N LYS A 228 -17.65 3.49 -3.17
CA LYS A 228 -17.17 3.60 -1.78
C LYS A 228 -15.69 3.26 -1.65
N ILE A 229 -15.22 2.24 -2.35
CA ILE A 229 -13.81 1.84 -2.34
C ILE A 229 -12.96 2.91 -3.03
N LEU A 230 -13.35 3.35 -4.24
CA LEU A 230 -12.71 4.44 -4.96
C LEU A 230 -12.61 5.69 -4.07
N ASN A 231 -13.70 6.10 -3.44
CA ASN A 231 -13.73 7.26 -2.54
C ASN A 231 -12.81 7.10 -1.34
N LYS A 232 -12.66 5.88 -0.79
CA LYS A 232 -11.71 5.60 0.29
C LYS A 232 -10.26 5.73 -0.18
N PHE A 233 -9.93 5.24 -1.37
CA PHE A 233 -8.60 5.40 -1.97
C PHE A 233 -8.31 6.86 -2.30
N LEU A 234 -9.24 7.57 -2.94
CA LEU A 234 -9.11 9.00 -3.24
C LEU A 234 -8.91 9.81 -1.96
N ARG A 235 -9.63 9.52 -0.86
CA ARG A 235 -9.38 10.14 0.44
C ARG A 235 -7.95 9.90 0.96
N GLY A 236 -7.42 8.69 0.79
CA GLY A 236 -6.04 8.36 1.15
C GLY A 236 -5.01 9.11 0.30
N LEU A 237 -5.24 9.19 -1.02
CA LEU A 237 -4.42 9.94 -1.97
C LEU A 237 -4.44 11.44 -1.69
N LYS A 238 -5.63 12.02 -1.46
CA LYS A 238 -5.80 13.42 -1.04
C LYS A 238 -4.95 13.75 0.18
N LYS A 239 -4.92 12.85 1.17
CA LYS A 239 -4.08 13.01 2.36
C LYS A 239 -2.58 12.93 2.03
N SER A 240 -2.18 12.12 1.05
CA SER A 240 -0.77 11.91 0.72
C SER A 240 -0.22 13.04 -0.15
N MET A 241 -0.96 13.49 -1.17
CA MET A 241 -0.52 14.51 -2.13
C MET A 241 -0.35 15.91 -1.53
N MET A 242 -0.81 16.10 -0.30
CA MET A 242 -0.80 17.40 0.38
C MET A 242 0.28 17.51 1.46
N ARG A 243 1.05 16.44 1.72
CA ARG A 243 2.09 16.42 2.76
C ARG A 243 3.37 17.11 2.30
N LEU A 244 4.14 17.65 3.24
CA LEU A 244 5.51 18.15 3.02
C LEU A 244 6.58 17.06 3.05
N GLN A 245 6.31 15.96 3.75
CA GLN A 245 7.23 14.84 3.91
C GLN A 245 6.58 13.54 3.48
N VAL A 246 7.35 12.74 2.75
CA VAL A 246 7.07 11.32 2.53
C VAL A 246 7.83 10.55 3.59
N ASP A 247 7.12 9.96 4.55
CA ASP A 247 7.70 8.92 5.39
C ASP A 247 8.19 7.82 4.42
N GLY A 248 9.51 7.65 4.26
CA GLY A 248 10.11 6.60 3.41
C GLY A 248 9.77 5.16 3.83
N LYS A 249 8.92 5.01 4.85
CA LYS A 249 8.22 3.76 5.12
C LYS A 249 7.07 3.66 4.14
N LYS A 250 7.23 2.78 3.13
CA LYS A 250 6.09 2.14 2.45
C LYS A 250 5.05 1.83 3.52
N LYS A 251 3.97 2.60 3.57
CA LYS A 251 2.78 2.17 4.28
C LYS A 251 2.26 1.03 3.43
N SER A 252 2.70 -0.19 3.73
CA SER A 252 1.83 -1.33 3.52
C SER A 252 0.49 -0.88 4.06
N TYR A 253 -0.58 -1.08 3.29
CA TYR A 253 -1.93 -1.00 3.81
C TYR A 253 -2.13 -2.17 4.80
N GLU A 254 -1.28 -2.23 5.82
CA GLU A 254 -1.56 -2.90 7.06
C GLU A 254 -2.59 -2.03 7.73
N VAL A 255 -3.81 -2.55 7.73
CA VAL A 255 -4.83 -2.20 8.71
C VAL A 255 -4.17 -2.39 10.07
N THR A 256 -3.56 -1.32 10.59
CA THR A 256 -3.04 -1.28 11.93
C THR A 256 -4.24 -1.48 12.84
N LYS A 257 -4.35 -2.69 13.37
CA LYS A 257 -5.14 -2.98 14.57
C LYS A 257 -4.49 -2.21 15.71
N SER A 258 -4.75 -0.91 15.81
CA SER A 258 -4.58 -0.23 17.08
C SER A 258 -5.64 -0.80 18.03
N ASN A 259 -5.16 -1.29 19.18
CA ASN A 259 -5.97 -1.64 20.33
C ASN A 259 -6.60 -0.37 20.91
N GLU A 260 -7.56 0.21 20.18
CA GLU A 260 -8.50 1.15 20.76
C GLU A 260 -9.63 0.35 21.38
N GLU A 261 -9.85 0.60 22.66
CA GLU A 261 -10.92 0.06 23.46
C GLU A 261 -12.21 -0.03 22.64
N LEU A 262 -12.82 -1.22 22.67
CA LEU A 262 -14.06 -1.57 21.96
C LEU A 262 -15.19 -0.58 22.30
N LYS A 263 -15.19 0.58 21.64
CA LYS A 263 -16.39 1.38 21.43
C LYS A 263 -17.34 0.46 20.69
N GLN A 264 -18.36 0.02 21.41
CA GLN A 264 -19.43 -0.81 20.88
C GLN A 264 -20.18 -0.01 19.82
N TYR A 265 -19.65 0.03 18.59
CA TYR A 265 -20.37 0.51 17.43
C TYR A 265 -21.61 -0.36 17.31
N LYS A 266 -22.78 0.22 17.63
CA LYS A 266 -24.07 -0.39 17.29
C LYS A 266 -24.15 -0.42 15.77
N LEU A 267 -23.80 -1.55 15.19
CA LEU A 267 -24.02 -1.84 13.78
C LEU A 267 -25.51 -1.62 13.47
N SER A 268 -25.80 -0.96 12.35
CA SER A 268 -27.17 -0.90 11.85
C SER A 268 -27.67 -2.32 11.59
N LYS A 269 -28.98 -2.57 11.78
CA LYS A 269 -29.60 -3.89 11.50
C LYS A 269 -29.38 -4.37 10.06
N GLU A 270 -29.13 -3.45 9.13
CA GLU A 270 -28.77 -3.77 7.75
C GLU A 270 -27.32 -4.27 7.62
N SER A 271 -26.40 -3.69 8.38
CA SER A 271 -24.99 -4.11 8.41
C SER A 271 -24.83 -5.49 9.05
N GLU A 272 -25.61 -5.81 10.08
CA GLU A 272 -25.62 -7.14 10.71
C GLU A 272 -26.05 -8.23 9.72
N LYS A 273 -27.13 -8.00 8.96
CA LYS A 273 -27.57 -8.93 7.92
C LYS A 273 -26.52 -9.13 6.83
N LYS A 274 -25.81 -8.07 6.43
CA LYS A 274 -24.74 -8.17 5.43
C LYS A 274 -23.58 -9.03 5.94
N VAL A 275 -23.19 -8.86 7.20
CA VAL A 275 -22.15 -9.70 7.83
C VAL A 275 -22.60 -11.16 7.89
N GLU A 276 -23.84 -11.44 8.29
CA GLU A 276 -24.40 -12.80 8.29
C GLU A 276 -24.38 -13.41 6.88
N THR A 277 -24.84 -12.68 5.86
CA THR A 277 -24.81 -13.17 4.47
C THR A 277 -23.40 -13.46 3.96
N TYR A 278 -22.41 -12.64 4.34
CA TYR A 278 -21.02 -12.85 3.94
C TYR A 278 -20.43 -14.11 4.59
N ILE A 279 -20.71 -14.31 5.88
CA ILE A 279 -20.25 -15.47 6.63
C ILE A 279 -20.86 -16.75 6.04
N ASP A 280 -22.16 -16.73 5.73
CA ASP A 280 -22.86 -17.86 5.11
C ASP A 280 -22.30 -18.19 3.72
N LEU A 281 -22.03 -17.18 2.89
CA LEU A 281 -21.44 -17.37 1.56
C LEU A 281 -20.00 -17.90 1.59
N SER A 282 -19.27 -17.64 2.68
CA SER A 282 -17.84 -17.96 2.80
C SER A 282 -17.58 -19.26 3.56
N TYR A 283 -18.43 -19.60 4.54
CA TYR A 283 -18.22 -20.72 5.46
C TYR A 283 -19.40 -21.69 5.53
N GLY A 284 -20.51 -21.39 4.84
CA GLY A 284 -21.77 -22.15 4.87
C GLY A 284 -22.76 -21.58 5.89
N SER A 285 -24.05 -21.90 5.70
CA SER A 285 -25.10 -21.49 6.63
C SER A 285 -24.99 -22.23 7.96
N SER A 286 -25.42 -21.57 9.04
CA SER A 286 -25.42 -22.20 10.36
C SER A 286 -26.48 -23.29 10.48
N TYR A 287 -26.13 -24.43 11.08
CA TYR A 287 -27.13 -25.49 11.35
C TYR A 287 -27.99 -25.19 12.59
N LEU A 288 -27.56 -24.28 13.45
CA LEU A 288 -28.31 -23.86 14.64
C LEU A 288 -29.34 -22.79 14.31
N LYS A 289 -30.46 -22.79 15.04
CA LYS A 289 -31.43 -21.68 14.97
C LYS A 289 -30.86 -20.42 15.61
N PRO A 290 -31.25 -19.21 15.18
CA PRO A 290 -30.74 -17.96 15.75
C PRO A 290 -30.91 -17.83 17.28
N THR A 291 -31.99 -18.40 17.83
CA THR A 291 -32.25 -18.44 19.29
C THR A 291 -31.29 -19.36 20.03
N GLU A 292 -30.99 -20.52 19.45
CA GLU A 292 -30.07 -21.51 20.01
C GLU A 292 -28.63 -21.00 19.96
N GLN A 293 -28.25 -20.37 18.85
CA GLN A 293 -26.96 -19.73 18.68
C GLN A 293 -26.75 -18.60 19.69
N LYS A 294 -27.75 -17.75 19.92
CA LYS A 294 -27.70 -16.72 20.99
C LYS A 294 -27.53 -17.33 22.38
N ASN A 295 -28.23 -18.42 22.68
CA ASN A 295 -28.08 -19.12 23.96
C ASN A 295 -26.69 -19.75 24.12
N GLN A 296 -26.13 -20.35 23.07
CA GLN A 296 -24.77 -20.89 23.07
C GLN A 296 -23.73 -19.78 23.23
N ASN A 297 -23.87 -18.67 22.51
CA ASN A 297 -23.00 -17.51 22.63
C ASN A 297 -23.06 -16.93 24.05
N PHE A 298 -24.24 -16.82 24.67
CA PHE A 298 -24.35 -16.36 26.07
C PHE A 298 -23.64 -17.30 27.06
N ARG A 299 -23.65 -18.61 26.78
CA ARG A 299 -22.98 -19.62 27.62
C ARG A 299 -21.46 -19.60 27.45
N LEU A 300 -20.97 -19.47 26.22
CA LEU A 300 -19.57 -19.65 25.85
C LEU A 300 -18.77 -18.34 25.78
N CYS A 301 -19.37 -17.26 25.28
CA CYS A 301 -18.71 -15.97 25.08
C CYS A 301 -18.78 -15.11 26.35
N LYS A 302 -17.92 -15.43 27.32
CA LYS A 302 -17.76 -14.68 28.59
C LYS A 302 -16.44 -13.89 28.62
N GLY A 303 -16.38 -12.87 29.49
CA GLY A 303 -15.17 -12.06 29.68
C GLY A 303 -14.81 -11.24 28.44
N ILE A 304 -13.60 -11.44 27.91
CA ILE A 304 -13.05 -10.72 26.75
C ILE A 304 -13.86 -11.00 25.47
N HIS A 305 -14.50 -12.17 25.38
CA HIS A 305 -15.32 -12.55 24.23
C HIS A 305 -16.77 -12.07 24.33
N ARG A 306 -17.14 -11.29 25.36
CA ARG A 306 -18.50 -10.80 25.55
C ARG A 306 -18.91 -9.89 24.38
N GLY A 307 -19.85 -10.36 23.56
CA GLY A 307 -20.29 -9.69 22.33
C GLY A 307 -19.82 -10.33 21.03
N CYS A 308 -19.02 -11.40 21.08
CA CYS A 308 -18.71 -12.22 19.91
C CYS A 308 -19.88 -13.13 19.54
N SER A 309 -20.12 -13.31 18.23
CA SER A 309 -21.05 -14.31 17.70
C SER A 309 -20.27 -15.49 17.14
N ILE A 310 -20.50 -16.69 17.68
CA ILE A 310 -19.90 -17.92 17.16
C ILE A 310 -20.81 -18.44 16.04
N HIS A 311 -20.23 -18.67 14.86
CA HIS A 311 -20.92 -19.26 13.71
C HIS A 311 -20.67 -20.76 13.64
N TYR A 312 -21.73 -21.55 13.58
CA TYR A 312 -21.66 -23.02 13.65
C TYR A 312 -22.01 -23.63 12.29
N THR A 313 -21.02 -24.12 11.55
CA THR A 313 -21.22 -24.67 10.20
C THR A 313 -20.64 -26.07 10.08
N GLU A 314 -21.25 -26.90 9.23
CA GLU A 314 -20.70 -28.19 8.80
C GLU A 314 -19.84 -28.03 7.53
N GLY A 315 -19.54 -26.78 7.15
CA GLY A 315 -18.83 -26.43 5.94
C GLY A 315 -19.73 -26.30 4.71
N ILE A 316 -19.15 -25.77 3.64
CA ILE A 316 -19.86 -25.31 2.44
C ILE A 316 -20.42 -26.47 1.61
N LEU A 317 -19.85 -27.67 1.76
CA LEU A 317 -20.28 -28.86 1.03
C LEU A 317 -21.60 -29.43 1.55
N HIS A 318 -21.88 -29.26 2.84
CA HIS A 318 -23.10 -29.77 3.48
C HIS A 318 -24.28 -28.78 3.38
N ALA A 319 -23.99 -27.47 3.43
CA ALA A 319 -24.98 -26.41 3.20
C ALA A 319 -24.66 -25.70 1.87
N THR A 320 -25.17 -26.25 0.77
CA THR A 320 -24.84 -25.76 -0.59
C THR A 320 -25.47 -24.40 -0.86
N VAL A 321 -24.68 -23.34 -0.67
CA VAL A 321 -25.03 -22.00 -1.13
C VAL A 321 -24.74 -21.92 -2.63
N LYS A 322 -25.74 -21.57 -3.46
CA LYS A 322 -25.66 -21.56 -4.94
C LYS A 322 -24.46 -20.77 -5.53
N LYS A 323 -23.87 -19.83 -4.78
CA LYS A 323 -22.68 -19.06 -5.17
C LYS A 323 -21.74 -18.91 -3.98
N ASN A 324 -20.86 -19.89 -3.77
CA ASN A 324 -19.80 -19.84 -2.76
C ASN A 324 -18.70 -18.84 -3.15
N ASN A 325 -18.30 -17.97 -2.22
CA ASN A 325 -17.20 -17.01 -2.43
C ASN A 325 -15.88 -17.71 -2.78
N GLN A 326 -15.50 -18.79 -2.09
CA GLN A 326 -14.25 -19.51 -2.38
C GLN A 326 -14.24 -20.13 -3.78
N TYR A 327 -15.39 -20.66 -4.21
CA TYR A 327 -15.54 -21.20 -5.55
C TYR A 327 -15.41 -20.10 -6.62
N ARG A 328 -16.02 -18.93 -6.39
CA ARG A 328 -15.89 -17.77 -7.28
C ARG A 328 -14.45 -17.25 -7.33
N TYR A 329 -13.77 -17.13 -6.20
CA TYR A 329 -12.35 -16.77 -6.16
C TYR A 329 -11.48 -17.77 -6.93
N SER A 330 -11.77 -19.07 -6.81
CA SER A 330 -11.07 -20.11 -7.57
C SER A 330 -11.29 -19.98 -9.08
N GLN A 331 -12.52 -19.70 -9.52
CA GLN A 331 -12.83 -19.43 -10.94
C GLN A 331 -12.10 -18.18 -11.47
N MET A 332 -12.11 -17.08 -10.71
CA MET A 332 -11.41 -15.86 -11.08
C MET A 332 -9.90 -16.08 -11.18
N GLN A 333 -9.30 -16.79 -10.20
CA GLN A 333 -7.89 -17.11 -10.24
C GLN A 333 -7.56 -18.01 -11.43
N PHE A 334 -8.45 -18.94 -11.77
CA PHE A 334 -8.30 -19.77 -12.96
C PHE A 334 -8.29 -18.93 -14.25
N GLU A 335 -9.19 -17.96 -14.40
CA GLU A 335 -9.20 -17.06 -15.55
C GLU A 335 -7.96 -16.18 -15.62
N LYS A 336 -7.51 -15.61 -14.49
CA LYS A 336 -6.25 -14.85 -14.42
C LYS A 336 -5.05 -15.69 -14.86
N ASN A 337 -4.95 -16.91 -14.32
CA ASN A 337 -3.89 -17.85 -14.69
C ASN A 337 -3.97 -18.22 -16.18
N ARG A 338 -5.18 -18.36 -16.72
CA ARG A 338 -5.43 -18.65 -18.14
C ARG A 338 -5.00 -17.51 -19.05
N MET A 339 -5.34 -16.26 -18.70
CA MET A 339 -4.92 -15.07 -19.46
C MET A 339 -3.40 -14.93 -19.42
N TYR A 340 -2.79 -15.05 -18.24
CA TYR A 340 -1.34 -15.02 -18.08
C TYR A 340 -0.65 -16.13 -18.89
N TYR A 341 -1.24 -17.33 -18.89
CA TYR A 341 -0.75 -18.45 -19.68
C TYR A 341 -0.77 -18.14 -21.17
N TYR A 342 -1.84 -17.57 -21.72
CA TYR A 342 -1.88 -17.24 -23.15
C TYR A 342 -0.94 -16.10 -23.53
N ALA A 343 -0.85 -15.06 -22.70
CA ALA A 343 0.08 -13.94 -22.91
C ALA A 343 1.55 -14.42 -22.91
N ASN A 344 1.90 -15.34 -22.00
CA ASN A 344 3.28 -15.81 -21.80
C ASN A 344 3.49 -17.29 -22.15
N HIS A 345 2.73 -17.81 -23.12
CA HIS A 345 2.58 -19.25 -23.37
C HIS A 345 3.91 -19.99 -23.57
N ARG A 346 4.87 -19.39 -24.27
CA ARG A 346 6.18 -20.00 -24.54
C ARG A 346 7.01 -20.17 -23.26
N VAL A 347 7.05 -19.14 -22.41
CA VAL A 347 7.78 -19.12 -21.14
C VAL A 347 7.14 -20.10 -20.16
N VAL A 348 5.82 -20.06 -20.03
CA VAL A 348 5.09 -20.92 -19.10
C VAL A 348 5.22 -22.40 -19.49
N LYS A 349 5.10 -22.76 -20.78
CA LYS A 349 5.35 -24.15 -21.23
C LYS A 349 6.75 -24.62 -20.91
N ARG A 350 7.76 -23.79 -21.15
CA ARG A 350 9.16 -24.13 -20.81
C ARG A 350 9.34 -24.34 -19.32
N ASN A 351 8.74 -23.50 -18.49
CA ASN A 351 8.79 -23.64 -17.03
C ASN A 351 8.08 -24.91 -16.55
N ILE A 352 6.92 -25.23 -17.11
CA ILE A 352 6.19 -26.47 -16.80
C ILE A 352 7.04 -27.69 -17.18
N SER A 353 7.65 -27.71 -18.37
CA SER A 353 8.54 -28.79 -18.79
C SER A 353 9.76 -28.91 -17.88
N ASN A 354 10.42 -27.80 -17.54
CA ASN A 354 11.54 -27.81 -16.60
C ASN A 354 11.13 -28.35 -15.22
N LEU A 355 9.99 -27.92 -14.68
CA LEU A 355 9.47 -28.40 -13.41
C LEU A 355 9.13 -29.90 -13.47
N ALA A 356 8.46 -30.35 -14.53
CA ALA A 356 8.17 -31.76 -14.74
C ALA A 356 9.45 -32.60 -14.79
N ASP A 357 10.46 -32.16 -15.55
CA ASP A 357 11.75 -32.83 -15.64
C ASP A 357 12.47 -32.87 -14.29
N THR A 358 12.42 -31.78 -13.51
CA THR A 358 13.00 -31.78 -12.16
C THR A 358 12.28 -32.75 -11.24
N LEU A 359 10.94 -32.81 -11.27
CA LEU A 359 10.17 -33.77 -10.48
C LEU A 359 10.47 -35.21 -10.88
N ILE A 360 10.53 -35.51 -12.18
CA ILE A 360 10.90 -36.83 -12.69
C ILE A 360 12.30 -37.20 -12.20
N LYS A 361 13.29 -36.31 -12.35
CA LYS A 361 14.66 -36.54 -11.85
C LYS A 361 14.69 -36.78 -10.34
N MET A 362 13.95 -36.02 -9.56
CA MET A 362 13.86 -36.19 -8.11
C MET A 362 13.23 -37.53 -7.72
N LEU A 363 12.17 -37.96 -8.42
CA LEU A 363 11.55 -39.26 -8.22
C LEU A 363 12.51 -40.39 -8.59
N VAL A 364 13.25 -40.27 -9.71
CA VAL A 364 14.27 -41.24 -10.13
C VAL A 364 15.40 -41.34 -9.10
N LEU A 365 16.01 -40.21 -8.71
CA LEU A 365 17.06 -40.15 -7.69
C LEU A 365 16.61 -40.77 -6.36
N ARG A 366 15.33 -40.59 -5.99
CA ARG A 366 14.77 -41.16 -4.76
C ARG A 366 14.47 -42.67 -4.88
N SER A 367 14.21 -43.15 -6.09
CA SER A 367 14.01 -44.57 -6.41
C SER A 367 15.32 -45.36 -6.55
N GLU A 368 16.44 -44.66 -6.84
CA GLU A 368 17.76 -45.27 -6.91
C GLU A 368 18.14 -45.87 -5.54
N PRO A 369 18.57 -47.14 -5.51
CA PRO A 369 18.99 -47.78 -4.27
C PRO A 369 20.30 -47.13 -3.79
N GLU A 370 20.26 -46.52 -2.61
CA GLU A 370 21.48 -46.01 -1.98
C GLU A 370 22.40 -47.18 -1.62
N THR A 371 23.65 -47.08 -2.07
CA THR A 371 24.71 -48.03 -1.74
C THR A 371 25.63 -47.41 -0.70
N PHE A 372 25.80 -48.08 0.43
CA PHE A 372 26.74 -47.66 1.46
C PHE A 372 27.61 -48.82 1.88
N ARG A 373 28.78 -48.48 2.42
CA ARG A 373 29.74 -49.45 2.93
C ARG A 373 29.18 -50.06 4.20
N SER A 374 29.16 -51.38 4.25
CA SER A 374 28.62 -52.11 5.39
C SER A 374 29.56 -53.25 5.76
N ARG A 375 29.33 -53.81 6.95
CA ARG A 375 29.99 -55.06 7.40
C ARG A 375 29.32 -56.32 6.85
N SER A 376 28.19 -56.17 6.16
CA SER A 376 27.36 -57.25 5.63
C SER A 376 26.70 -56.80 4.31
N GLY A 377 26.76 -57.61 3.26
CA GLY A 377 26.22 -57.27 1.95
C GLY A 377 27.00 -57.94 0.83
N ASP A 378 26.90 -57.39 -0.38
CA ASP A 378 27.55 -57.94 -1.56
C ASP A 378 29.04 -57.58 -1.58
N ILE A 379 29.87 -58.53 -2.01
CA ILE A 379 31.32 -58.36 -2.12
C ILE A 379 31.64 -57.53 -3.35
N VAL A 380 32.56 -56.56 -3.22
CA VAL A 380 33.05 -55.74 -4.35
C VAL A 380 34.37 -56.33 -4.88
N PRO A 381 34.36 -57.01 -6.05
CA PRO A 381 35.54 -57.74 -6.52
C PRO A 381 36.78 -56.86 -6.74
N SER A 382 36.57 -55.63 -7.23
CA SER A 382 37.65 -54.67 -7.51
C SER A 382 38.42 -54.19 -6.28
N ARG A 383 37.98 -54.55 -5.06
CA ARG A 383 38.59 -54.12 -3.80
C ARG A 383 39.15 -55.26 -2.96
N LEU A 384 38.97 -56.51 -3.39
CA LEU A 384 39.52 -57.67 -2.68
C LEU A 384 41.04 -57.62 -2.55
N TRP A 385 41.75 -57.07 -3.53
CA TRP A 385 43.22 -57.00 -3.50
C TRP A 385 43.80 -56.16 -2.34
N LYS A 386 42.95 -55.37 -1.65
CA LYS A 386 43.31 -54.57 -0.48
C LYS A 386 43.14 -55.32 0.86
N LEU A 387 42.62 -56.55 0.83
CA LEU A 387 42.50 -57.43 2.00
C LEU A 387 43.89 -57.66 2.62
N GLY A 388 44.01 -57.46 3.93
CA GLY A 388 45.27 -57.62 4.67
C GLY A 388 46.26 -56.47 4.56
N ARG A 389 46.08 -55.53 3.61
CA ARG A 389 46.96 -54.35 3.43
C ARG A 389 46.46 -53.09 4.14
N THR A 390 45.20 -53.08 4.56
CA THR A 390 44.57 -51.94 5.24
C THR A 390 43.67 -52.44 6.37
N MET A 391 43.62 -51.72 7.51
CA MET A 391 42.76 -52.02 8.67
C MET A 391 41.26 -51.76 8.44
N MET A 392 40.85 -51.34 7.23
CA MET A 392 39.47 -50.98 6.92
C MET A 392 38.58 -52.22 6.71
N ARG A 393 37.69 -52.52 7.67
CA ARG A 393 36.82 -53.72 7.69
C ARG A 393 35.59 -53.68 6.76
N SER A 394 35.45 -52.69 5.87
CA SER A 394 34.23 -52.51 5.06
C SER A 394 34.48 -52.78 3.56
N TYR A 395 34.59 -54.05 3.20
CA TYR A 395 34.76 -54.51 1.80
C TYR A 395 33.44 -54.87 1.12
N LEU A 396 32.33 -54.77 1.85
CA LEU A 396 30.98 -55.11 1.40
C LEU A 396 30.15 -53.85 1.18
N ILE A 397 29.24 -53.91 0.21
CA ILE A 397 28.25 -52.87 -0.06
C ILE A 397 26.86 -53.42 0.22
N ARG A 398 26.04 -52.65 0.94
CA ARG A 398 24.62 -52.95 1.12
C ARG A 398 23.79 -51.98 0.29
N ARG A 399 22.82 -52.52 -0.46
CA ARG A 399 21.79 -51.76 -1.18
C ARG A 399 20.57 -51.60 -0.28
N LEU A 400 20.19 -50.38 0.06
CA LEU A 400 18.91 -50.09 0.71
C LEU A 400 17.89 -49.70 -0.36
N LYS A 401 16.82 -50.50 -0.51
CA LYS A 401 15.64 -50.10 -1.28
C LYS A 401 14.75 -49.23 -0.39
N LYS A 402 14.58 -47.96 -0.74
CA LYS A 402 13.59 -47.09 -0.08
C LYS A 402 12.19 -47.56 -0.49
N THR A 403 11.43 -48.14 0.44
CA THR A 403 10.04 -48.53 0.21
C THR A 403 9.15 -47.29 0.31
N ILE A 404 8.38 -47.01 -0.73
CA ILE A 404 7.42 -45.91 -0.75
C ILE A 404 6.15 -46.39 -0.03
N ARG A 405 5.87 -45.87 1.17
CA ARG A 405 4.51 -45.85 1.70
C ARG A 405 3.89 -44.52 1.29
N ILE A 406 3.08 -44.54 0.23
CA ILE A 406 2.14 -43.45 -0.03
C ILE A 406 1.02 -43.67 1.00
N LEU A 407 1.01 -42.88 2.07
CA LEU A 407 -0.18 -42.72 2.89
C LEU A 407 -1.15 -41.89 2.05
N LEU A 408 -2.08 -42.58 1.40
CA LEU A 408 -3.27 -41.96 0.82
C LEU A 408 -4.26 -41.62 1.92
#